data_AF-A0A919QZJ5-F1
#
_entry.id   AF-A0A919QZJ5-F1
#
_cell.length_a   1.000
_cell.length_b   1.000
_cell.length_c   1.000
_cell.angle_alpha   90.00
_cell.angle_beta   90.00
_cell.angle_gamma   90.00
#
_symmetry.space_group_name_H-M   'P 1'
#
loop_
_entity.id
_entity.type
_entity.pdbx_description
1 polymer ?
#
loop_
_entity_poly.entity_id
_entity_poly.type
_entity_poly.pdbx_seq_one_letter_code
_entity_poly.pdbx_strand_id
1 'polypeptide(L)'
;MASSKQGRSILAAAAAMVAATAGVVAATSGAATAAAGCAVKYTIGSQWAGGFTASIDITNLGDAVSSWRLGWSFGAGQQVTSGWNASFTQSGAAVTATNVSYNGSLGTGASVSIGFQGSWSSANPVPAAFTLNGVACTGDVGGPGPTQSPTQSPTQTPTHGPTPPPPPSGLVGWATQNGGTTGGGGAGTVTVNNASALTSAIQGTNASVVQVSGTISCSGMLKVGSNKTIVGASGAAIVGCGLNVNQASNVIIRNLNFRNWDDDAINVQYSKNVWIDHNTLSNGYDGAVDVKRGSDYVTVSWNKVFSHNKTMLLGHDDGNGSEDRGHLRVTYHHNWFDGTTQRHPRVRFGNPVHVFNNYYYNNSGYGVASTMEAGVLVEGNYFENVKDPYHRGEGDSPGGSLVARDNYKVNSGAGDTGGSVASIPYSYTLDSASSVKSVVTGGAGAR
;
A
#
# COMPACT_ATOMS: atom_id res chain seq x y z
N MET A 1 34.02 -85.55 21.52
CA MET A 1 33.32 -86.70 20.92
C MET A 1 32.04 -86.17 20.29
N ALA A 2 32.06 -85.97 18.98
CA ALA A 2 31.47 -86.87 17.97
C ALA A 2 30.04 -86.38 17.65
N SER A 3 29.78 -85.77 16.50
CA SER A 3 29.70 -86.36 15.13
C SER A 3 28.23 -86.24 14.70
N SER A 4 27.93 -85.31 13.80
CA SER A 4 27.47 -85.56 12.43
C SER A 4 26.15 -86.32 12.27
N LYS A 5 25.23 -85.81 11.44
CA LYS A 5 24.93 -86.42 10.14
C LYS A 5 23.92 -85.60 9.32
N GLN A 6 24.23 -85.52 8.03
CA GLN A 6 23.45 -84.95 6.93
C GLN A 6 22.35 -85.92 6.45
N GLY A 7 21.32 -85.37 5.79
CA GLY A 7 20.47 -86.03 4.79
C GLY A 7 19.66 -84.96 4.03
N ARG A 8 20.08 -84.55 2.81
CA ARG A 8 19.62 -84.97 1.47
C ARG A 8 18.11 -84.80 1.20
N SER A 9 17.72 -83.87 0.31
CA SER A 9 17.17 -84.16 -1.04
C SER A 9 16.51 -82.94 -1.75
N ILE A 10 17.15 -82.57 -2.86
CA ILE A 10 16.77 -82.00 -4.18
C ILE A 10 15.27 -81.79 -4.54
N LEU A 11 14.93 -80.61 -5.11
CA LEU A 11 14.16 -80.32 -6.37
C LEU A 11 13.78 -78.80 -6.41
N ALA A 12 14.39 -77.96 -7.27
CA ALA A 12 13.90 -77.44 -8.57
C ALA A 12 12.55 -76.65 -8.49
N ALA A 13 12.32 -75.45 -9.04
CA ALA A 13 13.02 -74.56 -9.97
C ALA A 13 12.36 -73.14 -10.00
N ALA A 14 13.12 -72.15 -10.49
CA ALA A 14 12.74 -70.90 -11.21
C ALA A 14 11.89 -69.82 -10.47
N ALA A 15 12.06 -68.49 -10.62
CA ALA A 15 12.77 -67.68 -11.60
C ALA A 15 13.13 -66.25 -11.09
N ALA A 16 14.24 -65.72 -11.62
CA ALA A 16 14.54 -64.35 -12.07
C ALA A 16 14.57 -63.11 -11.13
N MET A 17 15.82 -62.66 -10.89
CA MET A 17 16.43 -61.32 -11.10
C MET A 17 15.66 -60.02 -10.76
N VAL A 18 16.26 -59.18 -9.89
CA VAL A 18 16.84 -57.86 -10.23
C VAL A 18 17.93 -57.51 -9.19
N ALA A 19 19.13 -57.17 -9.66
CA ALA A 19 20.23 -56.66 -8.84
C ALA A 19 20.11 -55.12 -8.68
N ALA A 20 20.15 -54.62 -7.45
CA ALA A 20 20.31 -53.20 -7.16
C ALA A 20 21.59 -53.01 -6.33
N THR A 21 22.60 -52.41 -6.97
CA THR A 21 23.86 -51.98 -6.36
C THR A 21 23.62 -50.76 -5.48
N ALA A 22 23.86 -50.88 -4.17
CA ALA A 22 23.92 -49.76 -3.24
C ALA A 22 25.29 -49.06 -3.37
N GLY A 23 25.33 -47.95 -4.12
CA GLY A 23 26.47 -47.04 -4.18
C GLY A 23 26.44 -46.09 -2.99
N VAL A 24 27.50 -46.12 -2.18
CA VAL A 24 27.76 -45.18 -1.08
C VAL A 24 28.03 -43.79 -1.67
N VAL A 25 27.15 -42.82 -1.39
CA VAL A 25 27.34 -41.42 -1.75
C VAL A 25 28.23 -40.76 -0.70
N ALA A 26 29.40 -40.30 -1.14
CA ALA A 26 30.26 -39.41 -0.38
C ALA A 26 29.50 -38.11 -0.08
N ALA A 27 29.38 -37.77 1.21
CA ALA A 27 28.87 -36.48 1.65
C ALA A 27 29.86 -35.38 1.22
N THR A 28 29.59 -34.73 0.10
CA THR A 28 30.17 -33.41 -0.19
C THR A 28 29.55 -32.44 0.80
N SER A 29 30.36 -31.90 1.71
CA SER A 29 30.02 -30.77 2.57
C SER A 29 29.44 -29.66 1.71
N GLY A 30 28.12 -29.50 1.77
CA GLY A 30 27.45 -28.37 1.15
C GLY A 30 28.07 -27.08 1.66
N ALA A 31 28.30 -26.13 0.75
CA ALA A 31 28.63 -24.77 1.11
C ALA A 31 27.65 -24.31 2.21
N ALA A 32 28.18 -23.86 3.33
CA ALA A 32 27.40 -23.22 4.38
C ALA A 32 26.57 -22.12 3.72
N THR A 33 25.26 -22.26 3.74
CA THR A 33 24.31 -21.21 3.38
C THR A 33 24.71 -19.96 4.17
N ALA A 34 25.09 -18.90 3.48
CA ALA A 34 25.40 -17.62 4.10
C ALA A 34 24.24 -17.24 5.03
N ALA A 35 24.53 -17.08 6.32
CA ALA A 35 23.55 -16.65 7.31
C ALA A 35 22.88 -15.35 6.83
N ALA A 36 21.56 -15.25 6.98
CA ALA A 36 20.79 -14.06 6.60
C ALA A 36 21.40 -12.81 7.25
N GLY A 37 21.94 -11.88 6.45
CA GLY A 37 22.86 -10.85 6.98
C GLY A 37 22.17 -9.75 7.78
N CYS A 38 21.11 -9.16 7.23
CA CYS A 38 20.39 -8.00 7.79
C CYS A 38 19.27 -7.54 6.86
N ALA A 39 18.35 -6.73 7.39
CA ALA A 39 17.48 -5.83 6.62
C ALA A 39 17.83 -4.38 6.93
N VAL A 40 17.76 -3.49 5.94
CA VAL A 40 18.11 -2.08 6.09
C VAL A 40 17.06 -1.18 5.46
N LYS A 41 16.50 -0.27 6.26
CA LYS A 41 15.61 0.79 5.77
C LYS A 41 16.36 2.12 5.78
N TYR A 42 16.65 2.65 4.59
CA TYR A 42 17.24 3.98 4.41
C TYR A 42 16.13 4.98 4.09
N THR A 43 15.99 6.03 4.89
CA THR A 43 14.95 7.05 4.72
C THR A 43 15.59 8.42 4.58
N ILE A 44 15.28 9.16 3.51
CA ILE A 44 15.60 10.59 3.42
C ILE A 44 14.53 11.34 4.22
N GLY A 45 14.89 11.87 5.38
CA GLY A 45 13.96 12.58 6.26
C GLY A 45 13.61 13.98 5.74
N SER A 46 14.61 14.71 5.25
CA SER A 46 14.42 16.02 4.60
C SER A 46 15.55 16.25 3.61
N GLN A 47 15.29 17.03 2.56
CA GLN A 47 16.32 17.45 1.62
C GLN A 47 16.10 18.90 1.18
N TRP A 48 17.20 19.59 0.90
CA TRP A 48 17.25 20.96 0.42
C TRP A 48 18.34 21.08 -0.63
N ALA A 49 18.42 22.22 -1.31
CA ALA A 49 19.48 22.46 -2.30
C ALA A 49 20.86 22.28 -1.64
N GLY A 50 21.60 21.25 -2.07
CA GLY A 50 22.94 20.95 -1.58
C GLY A 50 23.01 20.07 -0.33
N GLY A 51 21.89 19.67 0.29
CA GLY A 51 21.93 18.90 1.54
C GLY A 51 20.70 18.06 1.84
N PHE A 52 20.84 17.15 2.80
CA PHE A 52 19.78 16.25 3.25
C PHE A 52 20.04 15.70 4.66
N THR A 53 18.98 15.23 5.30
CA THR A 53 19.03 14.35 6.47
C THR A 53 18.55 12.96 6.07
N ALA A 54 19.21 11.92 6.57
CA ALA A 54 18.78 10.55 6.40
C ALA A 54 18.83 9.76 7.71
N SER A 55 17.91 8.82 7.86
CA SER A 55 17.92 7.81 8.92
C SER A 55 18.10 6.41 8.31
N ILE A 56 18.78 5.54 9.04
CA ILE A 56 18.98 4.14 8.68
C ILE A 56 18.52 3.27 9.85
N ASP A 57 17.52 2.42 9.62
CA ASP A 57 17.14 1.35 10.53
C ASP A 57 17.83 0.06 10.09
N ILE A 58 18.60 -0.55 10.99
CA ILE A 58 19.34 -1.79 10.76
C ILE A 58 18.69 -2.88 11.58
N THR A 59 18.14 -3.92 10.95
CA THR A 59 17.62 -5.11 11.63
C THR A 59 18.57 -6.28 11.40
N ASN A 60 19.07 -6.87 12.49
CA ASN A 60 19.89 -8.07 12.40
C ASN A 60 19.00 -9.29 12.15
N LEU A 61 19.22 -10.00 11.05
CA LEU A 61 18.47 -11.22 10.72
C LEU A 61 19.29 -12.50 10.96
N GLY A 62 20.57 -12.34 11.34
CA GLY A 62 21.50 -13.42 11.63
C GLY A 62 21.72 -13.58 13.13
N ASP A 63 22.83 -14.22 13.48
CA ASP A 63 23.22 -14.42 14.88
C ASP A 63 23.40 -13.09 15.60
N ALA A 64 23.11 -13.08 16.90
CA ALA A 64 23.29 -11.90 17.74
C ALA A 64 24.75 -11.39 17.70
N VAL A 65 24.92 -10.07 17.56
CA VAL A 65 26.24 -9.43 17.53
C VAL A 65 26.40 -8.47 18.71
N SER A 66 27.61 -8.38 19.27
CA SER A 66 27.95 -7.45 20.35
C SER A 66 28.39 -6.06 19.87
N SER A 67 28.69 -5.96 18.57
CA SER A 67 29.04 -4.73 17.87
C SER A 67 28.61 -4.85 16.41
N TRP A 68 28.29 -3.72 15.78
CA TRP A 68 27.90 -3.71 14.37
C TRP A 68 28.64 -2.63 13.58
N ARG A 69 28.89 -2.96 12.31
CA ARG A 69 29.46 -2.11 11.29
C ARG A 69 28.60 -2.19 10.04
N LEU A 70 27.90 -1.11 9.71
CA LEU A 70 27.14 -0.98 8.48
C LEU A 70 28.03 -0.37 7.38
N GLY A 71 28.01 -0.94 6.18
CA GLY A 71 28.68 -0.39 5.00
C GLY A 71 27.74 -0.21 3.82
N TRP A 72 27.85 0.91 3.09
CA TRP A 72 27.17 1.15 1.81
C TRP A 72 28.01 2.05 0.90
N SER A 73 27.52 2.31 -0.32
CA SER A 73 28.14 3.26 -1.25
C SER A 73 27.11 4.22 -1.83
N PHE A 74 27.48 5.50 -1.95
CA PHE A 74 26.67 6.50 -2.63
C PHE A 74 26.86 6.44 -4.15
N GLY A 75 25.76 6.57 -4.89
CA GLY A 75 25.74 6.44 -6.35
C GLY A 75 25.91 7.75 -7.13
N ALA A 76 25.75 8.91 -6.49
CA ALA A 76 25.74 10.20 -7.18
C ALA A 76 26.57 11.29 -6.46
N GLY A 77 27.68 10.88 -5.83
CA GLY A 77 28.65 11.82 -5.24
C GLY A 77 28.25 12.43 -3.90
N GLN A 78 27.23 11.86 -3.22
CA GLN A 78 26.83 12.35 -1.90
C GLN A 78 27.93 12.19 -0.85
N GLN A 79 27.96 13.09 0.13
CA GLN A 79 28.92 13.06 1.26
C GLN A 79 28.19 13.13 2.60
N VAL A 80 28.62 12.35 3.59
CA VAL A 80 28.18 12.47 4.99
C VAL A 80 28.89 13.68 5.62
N THR A 81 28.14 14.61 6.21
CA THR A 81 28.70 15.82 6.85
C THR A 81 28.74 15.72 8.37
N SER A 82 27.73 15.10 8.98
CA SER A 82 27.67 14.82 10.43
C SER A 82 26.65 13.72 10.70
N GLY A 83 26.69 13.08 11.87
CA GLY A 83 25.69 12.07 12.22
C GLY A 83 25.56 11.79 13.71
N TRP A 84 24.56 10.99 14.05
CA TRP A 84 24.18 10.63 15.41
C TRP A 84 23.90 9.14 15.53
N ASN A 85 24.00 8.62 16.76
CA ASN A 85 23.87 7.19 17.11
C ASN A 85 24.85 6.25 16.37
N ALA A 86 25.81 6.77 15.61
CA ALA A 86 26.89 6.03 14.98
C ALA A 86 28.10 6.94 14.74
N SER A 87 29.28 6.34 14.61
CA SER A 87 30.45 7.01 14.06
C SER A 87 30.53 6.73 12.56
N PHE A 88 30.61 7.78 11.74
CA PHE A 88 30.63 7.68 10.29
C PHE A 88 32.02 7.97 9.74
N THR A 89 32.46 7.18 8.77
CA THR A 89 33.66 7.44 7.97
C THR A 89 33.30 7.26 6.49
N GLN A 90 33.88 8.09 5.63
CA GLN A 90 33.66 8.03 4.20
C GLN A 90 34.98 8.17 3.44
N SER A 91 35.18 7.30 2.45
CA SER A 91 36.31 7.36 1.51
C SER A 91 35.77 7.23 0.09
N GLY A 92 35.80 8.33 -0.66
CA GLY A 92 35.12 8.41 -1.96
C GLY A 92 33.62 8.16 -1.81
N ALA A 93 33.09 7.18 -2.55
CA ALA A 93 31.68 6.78 -2.47
C ALA A 93 31.36 5.85 -1.28
N ALA A 94 32.36 5.18 -0.71
CA ALA A 94 32.16 4.15 0.30
C ALA A 94 31.98 4.78 1.69
N VAL A 95 30.89 4.43 2.37
CA VAL A 95 30.57 4.90 3.72
C VAL A 95 30.54 3.72 4.69
N THR A 96 31.10 3.93 5.88
CA THR A 96 31.03 3.00 7.00
C THR A 96 30.43 3.70 8.21
N ALA A 97 29.41 3.11 8.83
CA ALA A 97 28.87 3.50 10.12
C ALA A 97 29.15 2.40 11.16
N THR A 98 29.71 2.74 12.32
CA THR A 98 29.92 1.81 13.43
C THR A 98 29.13 2.23 14.65
N ASN A 99 28.73 1.24 15.47
CA ASN A 99 28.02 1.49 16.71
C ASN A 99 28.79 2.43 17.66
N VAL A 100 28.04 3.19 18.46
CA VAL A 100 28.55 3.91 19.62
C VAL A 100 28.44 3.02 20.86
N SER A 101 28.95 3.49 22.01
CA SER A 101 29.14 2.67 23.22
C SER A 101 27.86 2.01 23.75
N TYR A 102 26.69 2.63 23.55
CA TYR A 102 25.42 2.17 24.13
C TYR A 102 24.53 1.35 23.19
N ASN A 103 24.88 1.23 21.89
CA ASN A 103 24.00 0.59 20.91
C ASN A 103 24.69 -0.52 20.09
N GLY A 104 25.80 -1.07 20.57
CA GLY A 104 26.55 -2.12 19.86
C GLY A 104 25.88 -3.50 19.86
N SER A 105 25.15 -3.84 20.92
CA SER A 105 24.47 -5.14 21.02
C SER A 105 23.23 -5.16 20.15
N LEU A 106 23.20 -6.07 19.17
CA LEU A 106 22.07 -6.25 18.26
C LEU A 106 21.74 -7.75 18.14
N GLY A 107 20.72 -8.18 18.91
CA GLY A 107 20.22 -9.55 18.88
C GLY A 107 19.56 -9.92 17.54
N THR A 108 19.33 -11.21 17.32
CA THR A 108 18.55 -11.69 16.16
C THR A 108 17.14 -11.10 16.19
N GLY A 109 16.71 -10.49 15.09
CA GLY A 109 15.45 -9.78 14.95
C GLY A 109 15.41 -8.38 15.60
N ALA A 110 16.47 -7.98 16.32
CA ALA A 110 16.55 -6.66 16.93
C ALA A 110 16.96 -5.59 15.91
N SER A 111 16.56 -4.35 16.18
CA SER A 111 16.84 -3.20 15.31
C SER A 111 17.54 -2.06 16.05
N VAL A 112 18.37 -1.31 15.32
CA VAL A 112 18.97 -0.05 15.77
C VAL A 112 18.78 1.02 14.70
N SER A 113 18.48 2.25 15.14
CA SER A 113 18.27 3.40 14.26
C SER A 113 19.40 4.41 14.40
N ILE A 114 20.00 4.78 13.28
CA ILE A 114 21.04 5.80 13.17
C ILE A 114 20.63 6.89 12.20
N GLY A 115 21.30 8.03 12.22
CA GLY A 115 21.02 9.06 11.23
C GLY A 115 22.19 9.99 10.99
N PHE A 116 22.11 10.71 9.89
CA PHE A 116 23.15 11.62 9.46
C PHE A 116 22.61 12.76 8.60
N GLN A 117 23.36 13.86 8.58
CA GLN A 117 23.26 14.88 7.55
C GLN A 117 24.27 14.58 6.45
N GLY A 118 23.88 14.82 5.20
CA GLY A 118 24.75 14.72 4.05
C GLY A 118 24.56 15.84 3.05
N SER A 119 25.47 15.93 2.09
CA SER A 119 25.42 16.84 0.95
C SER A 119 25.27 16.08 -0.37
N TRP A 120 24.69 16.74 -1.37
CA TRP A 120 24.57 16.25 -2.74
C TRP A 120 24.72 17.43 -3.71
N SER A 121 25.14 17.17 -4.95
CA SER A 121 25.36 18.23 -5.95
C SER A 121 24.38 18.18 -7.11
N SER A 122 24.19 16.99 -7.72
CA SER A 122 23.30 16.79 -8.87
C SER A 122 22.06 15.97 -8.54
N ALA A 123 22.21 14.90 -7.76
CA ALA A 123 21.12 14.01 -7.39
C ALA A 123 21.38 13.37 -6.03
N ASN A 124 20.31 12.92 -5.37
CA ASN A 124 20.38 12.21 -4.10
C ASN A 124 19.65 10.85 -4.16
N PRO A 125 20.11 9.88 -4.97
CA PRO A 125 19.53 8.54 -5.01
C PRO A 125 19.83 7.76 -3.73
N VAL A 126 18.86 6.94 -3.31
CA VAL A 126 19.01 6.02 -2.18
C VAL A 126 20.02 4.91 -2.53
N PRO A 127 20.95 4.55 -1.63
CA PRO A 127 21.87 3.43 -1.84
C PRO A 127 21.12 2.09 -2.04
N ALA A 128 21.55 1.30 -3.02
CA ALA A 128 20.88 0.05 -3.39
C ALA A 128 21.34 -1.18 -2.60
N ALA A 129 22.49 -1.10 -1.91
CA ALA A 129 23.09 -2.24 -1.22
C ALA A 129 23.75 -1.83 0.09
N PHE A 130 23.60 -2.69 1.09
CA PHE A 130 24.17 -2.54 2.42
C PHE A 130 24.85 -3.83 2.86
N THR A 131 25.82 -3.70 3.77
CA THR A 131 26.48 -4.81 4.44
C THR A 131 26.46 -4.59 5.95
N LEU A 132 26.20 -5.64 6.74
CA LEU A 132 26.37 -5.65 8.19
C LEU A 132 27.54 -6.57 8.54
N ASN A 133 28.56 -6.03 9.19
CA ASN A 133 29.80 -6.73 9.52
C ASN A 133 30.46 -7.43 8.31
N GLY A 134 30.30 -6.84 7.12
CA GLY A 134 30.84 -7.38 5.86
C GLY A 134 29.94 -8.40 5.16
N VAL A 135 28.82 -8.80 5.78
CA VAL A 135 27.82 -9.69 5.17
C VAL A 135 26.76 -8.84 4.47
N ALA A 136 26.40 -9.18 3.23
CA ALA A 136 25.37 -8.47 2.50
C ALA A 136 24.00 -8.54 3.21
N CYS A 137 23.31 -7.40 3.30
CA CYS A 137 21.92 -7.39 3.74
C CYS A 137 21.03 -7.97 2.64
N THR A 138 20.32 -9.05 2.97
CA THR A 138 19.45 -9.78 2.05
C THR A 138 17.97 -9.71 2.42
N GLY A 139 17.63 -9.16 3.59
CA GLY A 139 16.26 -8.71 3.86
C GLY A 139 15.99 -7.44 3.06
N ASP A 140 14.71 -7.04 2.94
CA ASP A 140 14.32 -5.87 2.15
C ASP A 140 15.21 -4.66 2.45
N VAL A 141 16.14 -4.38 1.52
CA VAL A 141 16.99 -3.21 1.53
C VAL A 141 16.21 -2.13 0.79
N GLY A 142 15.73 -1.10 1.49
CA GLY A 142 14.77 -0.11 0.98
C GLY A 142 15.30 0.86 -0.09
N GLY A 143 15.99 0.37 -1.12
CA GLY A 143 16.44 1.10 -2.31
C GLY A 143 16.19 0.31 -3.61
N PRO A 144 16.13 0.95 -4.79
CA PRO A 144 15.77 0.27 -6.03
C PRO A 144 16.90 -0.71 -6.43
N GLY A 145 16.63 -2.01 -6.32
CA GLY A 145 17.53 -3.06 -6.83
C GLY A 145 17.45 -3.19 -8.35
N PRO A 146 18.56 -3.51 -9.05
CA PRO A 146 18.56 -3.68 -10.50
C PRO A 146 18.03 -5.06 -10.91
N THR A 147 17.17 -5.07 -11.94
CA THR A 147 16.56 -6.26 -12.55
C THR A 147 17.56 -7.12 -13.32
N GLN A 148 17.51 -8.45 -13.16
CA GLN A 148 17.58 -9.42 -14.29
C GLN A 148 16.74 -10.68 -13.98
N SER A 149 16.04 -11.18 -15.00
CA SER A 149 15.25 -12.43 -15.12
C SER A 149 15.94 -13.31 -16.19
N PRO A 150 15.79 -14.66 -16.29
CA PRO A 150 14.53 -15.33 -16.73
C PRO A 150 14.32 -16.78 -16.15
N THR A 151 13.13 -17.44 -16.12
CA THR A 151 12.47 -18.19 -17.22
C THR A 151 11.34 -19.14 -16.68
N GLN A 152 10.12 -19.04 -17.26
CA GLN A 152 9.06 -20.06 -17.64
C GLN A 152 8.46 -21.08 -16.61
N SER A 153 7.20 -21.58 -16.60
CA SER A 153 5.89 -21.55 -17.34
C SER A 153 4.86 -22.39 -16.48
N PRO A 154 3.55 -22.67 -16.81
CA PRO A 154 2.70 -22.23 -17.93
C PRO A 154 1.23 -21.78 -17.61
N THR A 155 0.71 -20.97 -18.55
CA THR A 155 -0.61 -20.84 -19.20
C THR A 155 -1.90 -21.46 -18.63
N GLN A 156 -2.96 -20.64 -18.55
CA GLN A 156 -4.28 -20.89 -19.17
C GLN A 156 -4.90 -19.58 -19.71
N THR A 157 -5.48 -19.64 -20.92
CA THR A 157 -6.14 -18.55 -21.68
C THR A 157 -7.66 -18.67 -21.56
N PRO A 158 -8.40 -17.55 -21.56
CA PRO A 158 -9.42 -17.36 -22.61
C PRO A 158 -9.33 -15.98 -23.30
N THR A 159 -9.94 -15.95 -24.48
CA THR A 159 -9.65 -15.10 -25.63
C THR A 159 -10.41 -13.76 -25.66
N HIS A 160 -9.65 -12.68 -25.87
CA HIS A 160 -9.87 -11.37 -26.52
C HIS A 160 -11.21 -10.59 -26.47
N GLY A 161 -11.11 -9.38 -25.89
CA GLY A 161 -11.54 -8.11 -26.50
C GLY A 161 -10.33 -7.15 -26.58
N PRO A 162 -10.41 -5.98 -27.26
CA PRO A 162 -9.27 -5.05 -27.35
C PRO A 162 -8.83 -4.64 -25.94
N THR A 163 -7.62 -5.05 -25.55
CA THR A 163 -7.11 -4.85 -24.19
C THR A 163 -6.95 -3.34 -23.93
N PRO A 164 -7.64 -2.79 -22.92
CA PRO A 164 -7.39 -1.42 -22.45
C PRO A 164 -5.91 -1.26 -22.06
N PRO A 165 -5.36 -0.03 -22.07
CA PRO A 165 -3.99 0.19 -21.59
C PRO A 165 -3.83 -0.37 -20.16
N PRO A 166 -2.63 -0.87 -19.80
CA PRO A 166 -2.41 -1.40 -18.46
C PRO A 166 -2.78 -0.36 -17.40
N PRO A 167 -3.27 -0.79 -16.21
CA PRO A 167 -3.55 0.11 -15.11
C PRO A 167 -2.32 1.00 -14.84
N PRO A 168 -2.52 2.28 -14.47
CA PRO A 168 -1.44 3.13 -14.03
C PRO A 168 -0.60 2.42 -12.97
N SER A 169 0.73 2.52 -13.08
CA SER A 169 1.65 1.93 -12.12
C SER A 169 1.25 2.28 -10.68
N GLY A 170 1.00 1.27 -9.85
CA GLY A 170 0.63 1.44 -8.44
C GLY A 170 -0.87 1.39 -8.11
N LEU A 171 -1.78 1.34 -9.10
CA LEU A 171 -3.19 1.09 -8.82
C LEU A 171 -3.40 -0.38 -8.38
N VAL A 172 -3.96 -0.57 -7.19
CA VAL A 172 -4.36 -1.87 -6.63
C VAL A 172 -5.82 -1.80 -6.21
N GLY A 173 -6.58 -2.88 -6.39
CA GLY A 173 -7.94 -2.96 -5.88
C GLY A 173 -9.02 -3.02 -6.96
N TRP A 174 -10.25 -2.73 -6.56
CA TRP A 174 -11.44 -2.90 -7.39
C TRP A 174 -11.45 -2.06 -8.67
N ALA A 175 -10.76 -0.91 -8.72
CA ALA A 175 -10.64 -0.13 -9.96
C ALA A 175 -9.73 -0.79 -11.02
N THR A 176 -8.97 -1.85 -10.67
CA THR A 176 -8.25 -2.69 -11.66
C THR A 176 -9.18 -3.67 -12.40
N GLN A 177 -10.34 -3.96 -11.82
CA GLN A 177 -11.30 -4.92 -12.35
C GLN A 177 -12.18 -4.27 -13.42
N ASN A 178 -13.05 -5.05 -14.08
CA ASN A 178 -13.98 -4.54 -15.10
C ASN A 178 -13.31 -3.75 -16.24
N GLY A 179 -12.15 -4.23 -16.70
CA GLY A 179 -11.37 -3.57 -17.75
C GLY A 179 -10.41 -2.47 -17.26
N GLY A 180 -10.40 -2.17 -15.96
CA GLY A 180 -9.45 -1.27 -15.33
C GLY A 180 -9.79 0.21 -15.43
N THR A 181 -8.96 1.04 -14.79
CA THR A 181 -9.08 2.50 -14.77
C THR A 181 -7.79 3.13 -15.28
N THR A 182 -7.89 3.88 -16.38
CA THR A 182 -6.78 4.54 -17.10
C THR A 182 -6.99 6.04 -17.23
N GLY A 183 -8.18 6.55 -16.89
CA GLY A 183 -8.53 7.98 -16.92
C GLY A 183 -8.45 8.55 -18.34
N GLY A 184 -7.74 9.66 -18.48
CA GLY A 184 -7.42 10.28 -19.77
C GLY A 184 -6.36 9.52 -20.59
N GLY A 185 -5.75 8.47 -20.02
CA GLY A 185 -4.75 7.64 -20.71
C GLY A 185 -3.58 8.48 -21.25
N GLY A 186 -3.21 8.24 -22.52
CA GLY A 186 -2.17 8.98 -23.23
C GLY A 186 -2.63 10.28 -23.90
N ALA A 187 -3.79 10.82 -23.54
CA ALA A 187 -4.27 12.08 -24.09
C ALA A 187 -3.34 13.25 -23.72
N GLY A 188 -3.32 14.28 -24.57
CA GLY A 188 -2.61 15.52 -24.28
C GLY A 188 -3.09 16.19 -23.00
N THR A 189 -2.17 16.87 -22.30
CA THR A 189 -2.49 17.56 -21.05
C THR A 189 -3.08 18.95 -21.31
N VAL A 190 -4.24 19.21 -20.70
CA VAL A 190 -4.86 20.54 -20.63
C VAL A 190 -4.58 21.10 -19.24
N THR A 191 -3.81 22.20 -19.16
CA THR A 191 -3.57 22.88 -17.87
C THR A 191 -4.69 23.89 -17.58
N VAL A 192 -5.24 23.85 -16.37
CA VAL A 192 -6.30 24.74 -15.91
C VAL A 192 -5.87 25.46 -14.63
N ASN A 193 -6.24 26.73 -14.49
CA ASN A 193 -5.87 27.58 -13.35
C ASN A 193 -7.04 28.44 -12.83
N ASN A 194 -8.25 28.19 -13.30
CA ASN A 194 -9.46 28.87 -12.85
C ASN A 194 -10.69 27.96 -12.99
N ALA A 195 -11.77 28.31 -12.30
CA ALA A 195 -12.96 27.48 -12.20
C ALA A 195 -13.65 27.22 -13.55
N SER A 196 -13.70 28.22 -14.43
CA SER A 196 -14.31 28.09 -15.75
C SER A 196 -13.53 27.08 -16.61
N ALA A 197 -12.21 27.23 -16.68
CA ALA A 197 -11.34 26.31 -17.42
C ALA A 197 -11.41 24.89 -16.86
N LEU A 198 -11.39 24.73 -15.53
CA LEU A 198 -11.56 23.43 -14.87
C LEU A 198 -12.89 22.79 -15.26
N THR A 199 -14.00 23.52 -15.09
CA THR A 199 -15.35 23.03 -15.39
C THR A 199 -15.48 22.57 -16.84
N SER A 200 -14.96 23.34 -17.79
CA SER A 200 -15.00 22.97 -19.20
C SER A 200 -14.15 21.72 -19.51
N ALA A 201 -12.97 21.59 -18.89
CA ALA A 201 -12.02 20.52 -19.22
C ALA A 201 -12.44 19.15 -18.66
N ILE A 202 -13.14 19.10 -17.53
CA ILE A 202 -13.50 17.86 -16.83
C ILE A 202 -14.82 17.24 -17.29
N GLN A 203 -15.58 17.91 -18.16
CA GLN A 203 -16.86 17.43 -18.69
C GLN A 203 -16.71 16.58 -19.96
N GLY A 204 -17.82 15.96 -20.36
CA GLY A 204 -17.91 15.15 -21.58
C GLY A 204 -17.20 13.80 -21.48
N THR A 205 -17.17 13.07 -22.58
CA THR A 205 -16.69 11.67 -22.62
C THR A 205 -15.34 11.50 -23.29
N ASN A 206 -14.80 12.55 -23.92
CA ASN A 206 -13.50 12.49 -24.57
C ASN A 206 -12.39 12.31 -23.55
N ALA A 207 -11.41 11.46 -23.88
CA ALA A 207 -10.23 11.26 -23.06
C ALA A 207 -9.45 12.57 -22.88
N SER A 208 -9.13 12.93 -21.64
CA SER A 208 -8.35 14.14 -21.34
C SER A 208 -7.57 14.01 -20.03
N VAL A 209 -6.33 14.49 -20.05
CA VAL A 209 -5.55 14.73 -18.83
C VAL A 209 -5.68 16.21 -18.48
N VAL A 210 -6.36 16.52 -17.39
CA VAL A 210 -6.59 17.88 -16.90
C VAL A 210 -5.64 18.13 -15.73
N GLN A 211 -4.62 18.96 -15.96
CA GLN A 211 -3.67 19.34 -14.93
C GLN A 211 -4.13 20.63 -14.24
N VAL A 212 -4.47 20.55 -12.96
CA VAL A 212 -4.78 21.72 -12.13
C VAL A 212 -3.48 22.38 -11.71
N SER A 213 -3.35 23.68 -11.96
CA SER A 213 -2.20 24.49 -11.56
C SER A 213 -2.63 25.60 -10.62
N GLY A 214 -1.92 25.74 -9.50
CA GLY A 214 -2.25 26.71 -8.46
C GLY A 214 -3.53 26.39 -7.69
N THR A 215 -4.10 27.41 -7.06
CA THR A 215 -5.37 27.29 -6.33
C THR A 215 -6.53 27.76 -7.20
N ILE A 216 -7.53 26.89 -7.38
CA ILE A 216 -8.79 27.20 -8.05
C ILE A 216 -9.89 27.32 -6.99
N SER A 217 -10.43 28.52 -6.85
CA SER A 217 -11.64 28.77 -6.05
C SER A 217 -12.90 28.61 -6.90
N CYS A 218 -13.89 27.89 -6.39
CA CYS A 218 -15.12 27.52 -7.08
C CYS A 218 -16.25 27.31 -6.04
N SER A 219 -17.45 26.96 -6.50
CA SER A 219 -18.59 26.61 -5.63
C SER A 219 -19.37 25.42 -6.18
N GLY A 220 -20.08 24.70 -5.31
CA GLY A 220 -20.95 23.59 -5.67
C GLY A 220 -20.22 22.33 -6.12
N MET A 221 -20.94 21.46 -6.83
CA MET A 221 -20.43 20.18 -7.30
C MET A 221 -20.17 20.19 -8.81
N LEU A 222 -18.90 20.29 -9.20
CA LEU A 222 -18.50 20.33 -10.60
C LEU A 222 -18.65 18.94 -11.24
N LYS A 223 -19.48 18.82 -12.28
CA LYS A 223 -19.72 17.55 -12.96
C LYS A 223 -18.46 17.07 -13.71
N VAL A 224 -18.02 15.86 -13.39
CA VAL A 224 -16.94 15.13 -14.08
C VAL A 224 -17.54 14.09 -15.02
N GLY A 225 -17.11 14.10 -16.28
CA GLY A 225 -17.49 13.10 -17.27
C GLY A 225 -16.52 11.92 -17.36
N SER A 226 -16.69 11.05 -18.36
CA SER A 226 -15.87 9.85 -18.53
C SER A 226 -14.48 10.13 -19.10
N ASN A 227 -13.56 9.19 -18.89
CA ASN A 227 -12.20 9.19 -19.46
C ASN A 227 -11.37 10.40 -19.05
N LYS A 228 -11.43 10.78 -17.77
CA LYS A 228 -10.69 11.94 -17.24
C LYS A 228 -9.58 11.50 -16.32
N THR A 229 -8.41 12.10 -16.48
CA THR A 229 -7.41 12.17 -15.40
C THR A 229 -7.38 13.61 -14.94
N ILE A 230 -7.86 13.89 -13.73
CA ILE A 230 -7.78 15.20 -13.10
C ILE A 230 -6.63 15.12 -12.10
N VAL A 231 -5.55 15.83 -12.37
CA VAL A 231 -4.31 15.71 -11.59
C VAL A 231 -3.80 17.08 -11.17
N GLY A 232 -3.38 17.24 -9.92
CA GLY A 232 -2.75 18.47 -9.47
C GLY A 232 -1.28 18.55 -9.84
N ALA A 233 -0.81 19.73 -10.25
CA ALA A 233 0.59 20.11 -10.12
C ALA A 233 0.98 20.23 -8.63
N SER A 234 2.27 20.39 -8.33
CA SER A 234 2.71 20.50 -6.92
C SER A 234 1.99 21.65 -6.21
N GLY A 235 1.38 21.35 -5.07
CA GLY A 235 0.61 22.31 -4.27
C GLY A 235 -0.72 22.76 -4.89
N ALA A 236 -1.18 22.14 -5.98
CA ALA A 236 -2.45 22.49 -6.60
C ALA A 236 -3.63 22.24 -5.67
N ALA A 237 -4.62 23.14 -5.70
CA ALA A 237 -5.75 23.08 -4.80
C ALA A 237 -7.08 23.42 -5.48
N ILE A 238 -8.14 22.78 -5.02
CA ILE A 238 -9.54 23.10 -5.31
C ILE A 238 -10.18 23.55 -3.99
N VAL A 239 -10.76 24.75 -3.98
CA VAL A 239 -11.27 25.39 -2.76
C VAL A 239 -12.70 25.86 -2.97
N GLY A 240 -13.60 25.53 -2.05
CA GLY A 240 -14.99 26.00 -2.08
C GLY A 240 -15.96 25.09 -2.84
N CYS A 241 -15.47 24.07 -3.55
CA CYS A 241 -16.28 23.17 -4.37
C CYS A 241 -15.76 21.73 -4.33
N GLY A 242 -16.59 20.81 -4.81
CA GLY A 242 -16.25 19.41 -5.00
C GLY A 242 -16.36 18.93 -6.45
N LEU A 243 -15.94 17.69 -6.68
CA LEU A 243 -16.05 17.00 -7.97
C LEU A 243 -17.13 15.92 -7.91
N ASN A 244 -18.05 15.94 -8.87
CA ASN A 244 -19.15 14.99 -8.97
C ASN A 244 -18.98 14.09 -10.21
N VAL A 245 -18.42 12.90 -10.00
CA VAL A 245 -18.34 11.83 -10.98
C VAL A 245 -19.72 11.17 -11.07
N ASN A 246 -20.54 11.65 -12.01
CA ASN A 246 -21.95 11.28 -12.12
C ASN A 246 -22.26 10.71 -13.51
N GLN A 247 -22.73 9.46 -13.55
CA GLN A 247 -22.97 8.71 -14.79
C GLN A 247 -21.73 8.67 -15.69
N ALA A 248 -20.56 8.47 -15.08
CA ALA A 248 -19.27 8.48 -15.75
C ALA A 248 -18.55 7.16 -15.55
N SER A 249 -17.53 6.92 -16.35
CA SER A 249 -16.63 5.78 -16.15
C SER A 249 -15.21 6.13 -16.53
N ASN A 250 -14.25 5.36 -15.98
CA ASN A 250 -12.83 5.51 -16.28
C ASN A 250 -12.31 6.90 -15.88
N VAL A 251 -12.29 7.19 -14.58
CA VAL A 251 -11.89 8.50 -14.04
C VAL A 251 -10.78 8.34 -13.00
N ILE A 252 -9.77 9.20 -13.07
CA ILE A 252 -8.69 9.32 -12.08
C ILE A 252 -8.74 10.74 -11.50
N ILE A 253 -8.75 10.86 -10.18
CA ILE A 253 -8.63 12.12 -9.44
C ILE A 253 -7.42 12.01 -8.52
N ARG A 254 -6.38 12.80 -8.77
CA ARG A 254 -5.07 12.57 -8.16
C ARG A 254 -4.30 13.83 -7.78
N ASN A 255 -3.53 13.77 -6.70
CA ASN A 255 -2.57 14.81 -6.32
C ASN A 255 -3.19 16.20 -6.11
N LEU A 256 -4.40 16.29 -5.55
CA LEU A 256 -5.09 17.56 -5.31
C LEU A 256 -5.31 17.83 -3.83
N ASN A 257 -5.19 19.11 -3.45
CA ASN A 257 -5.63 19.60 -2.15
C ASN A 257 -7.07 20.11 -2.24
N PHE A 258 -8.03 19.40 -1.64
CA PHE A 258 -9.42 19.84 -1.48
C PHE A 258 -9.60 20.54 -0.14
N ARG A 259 -10.21 21.73 -0.16
CA ARG A 259 -10.50 22.52 1.05
C ARG A 259 -11.86 23.19 0.98
N ASN A 260 -12.56 23.28 2.11
CA ASN A 260 -13.74 24.13 2.28
C ASN A 260 -14.86 23.88 1.27
N TRP A 261 -15.08 22.63 0.85
CA TRP A 261 -16.19 22.28 -0.03
C TRP A 261 -17.54 22.38 0.71
N ASP A 262 -18.58 22.74 -0.03
CA ASP A 262 -19.93 23.02 0.48
C ASP A 262 -20.86 21.78 0.54
N ASP A 263 -20.53 20.72 -0.20
CA ASP A 263 -21.22 19.42 -0.18
C ASP A 263 -20.22 18.29 0.12
N ASP A 264 -19.82 17.50 -0.87
CA ASP A 264 -18.74 16.50 -0.80
C ASP A 264 -17.47 17.01 -1.50
N ALA A 265 -16.25 16.62 -1.09
CA ALA A 265 -15.06 16.95 -1.89
C ALA A 265 -15.03 16.15 -3.19
N ILE A 266 -15.32 14.86 -3.11
CA ILE A 266 -15.45 13.96 -4.26
C ILE A 266 -16.68 13.08 -4.07
N ASN A 267 -17.65 13.20 -4.96
CA ASN A 267 -18.82 12.33 -5.02
C ASN A 267 -18.75 11.44 -6.26
N VAL A 268 -19.01 10.15 -6.09
CA VAL A 268 -19.12 9.15 -7.14
C VAL A 268 -20.51 8.53 -7.10
N GLN A 269 -21.29 8.74 -8.15
CA GLN A 269 -22.65 8.21 -8.26
C GLN A 269 -22.94 7.69 -9.67
N TYR A 270 -23.68 6.58 -9.78
CA TYR A 270 -23.98 5.94 -11.06
C TYR A 270 -22.75 5.66 -11.93
N SER A 271 -21.58 5.48 -11.32
CA SER A 271 -20.30 5.56 -12.02
C SER A 271 -19.42 4.34 -11.76
N LYS A 272 -18.53 4.03 -12.70
CA LYS A 272 -17.69 2.81 -12.63
C LYS A 272 -16.22 3.08 -12.93
N ASN A 273 -15.33 2.26 -12.39
CA ASN A 273 -13.90 2.33 -12.69
C ASN A 273 -13.30 3.70 -12.36
N VAL A 274 -13.32 4.05 -11.07
CA VAL A 274 -12.82 5.34 -10.55
C VAL A 274 -11.66 5.12 -9.60
N TRP A 275 -10.58 5.90 -9.77
CA TRP A 275 -9.41 5.90 -8.89
C TRP A 275 -9.19 7.27 -8.26
N ILE A 276 -9.23 7.32 -6.93
CA ILE A 276 -9.05 8.53 -6.12
C ILE A 276 -7.76 8.36 -5.32
N ASP A 277 -6.70 9.03 -5.74
CA ASP A 277 -5.34 8.72 -5.28
C ASP A 277 -4.55 9.95 -4.81
N HIS A 278 -3.78 9.84 -3.72
CA HIS A 278 -2.85 10.91 -3.29
C HIS A 278 -3.51 12.30 -3.19
N ASN A 279 -4.75 12.39 -2.70
CA ASN A 279 -5.39 13.68 -2.45
C ASN A 279 -5.29 14.04 -0.97
N THR A 280 -5.27 15.34 -0.68
CA THR A 280 -5.36 15.87 0.68
C THR A 280 -6.71 16.57 0.85
N LEU A 281 -7.52 16.15 1.82
CA LEU A 281 -8.89 16.61 2.02
C LEU A 281 -9.06 17.17 3.44
N SER A 282 -9.56 18.41 3.57
CA SER A 282 -9.77 19.02 4.89
C SER A 282 -10.84 20.11 4.91
N ASN A 283 -11.40 20.34 6.11
CA ASN A 283 -12.30 21.47 6.40
C ASN A 283 -13.55 21.53 5.50
N GLY A 284 -14.12 20.38 5.15
CA GLY A 284 -15.34 20.31 4.36
C GLY A 284 -16.64 20.42 5.17
N TYR A 285 -17.75 20.63 4.48
CA TYR A 285 -19.08 20.62 5.08
C TYR A 285 -19.70 19.21 5.24
N ASP A 286 -19.78 18.40 4.16
CA ASP A 286 -20.31 17.04 4.20
C ASP A 286 -19.23 15.96 4.08
N GLY A 287 -19.31 15.06 3.09
CA GLY A 287 -18.39 13.94 2.90
C GLY A 287 -17.04 14.38 2.35
N ALA A 288 -15.96 13.68 2.68
CA ALA A 288 -14.70 13.84 1.96
C ALA A 288 -14.75 13.06 0.64
N VAL A 289 -15.06 11.76 0.70
CA VAL A 289 -15.26 10.92 -0.48
C VAL A 289 -16.50 10.06 -0.33
N ASP A 290 -17.51 10.31 -1.15
CA ASP A 290 -18.77 9.57 -1.14
C ASP A 290 -18.89 8.70 -2.40
N VAL A 291 -19.26 7.43 -2.23
CA VAL A 291 -19.53 6.50 -3.32
C VAL A 291 -20.91 5.89 -3.11
N LYS A 292 -21.84 6.16 -4.02
CA LYS A 292 -23.26 5.83 -3.84
C LYS A 292 -23.94 5.44 -5.15
N ARG A 293 -25.20 5.00 -5.04
CA ARG A 293 -26.14 4.87 -6.14
C ARG A 293 -25.67 3.96 -7.27
N GLY A 294 -25.45 2.69 -6.93
CA GLY A 294 -25.03 1.65 -7.89
C GLY A 294 -23.65 1.87 -8.50
N SER A 295 -22.85 2.80 -7.94
CA SER A 295 -21.46 2.98 -8.37
C SER A 295 -20.63 1.73 -8.07
N ASP A 296 -19.56 1.52 -8.81
CA ASP A 296 -18.85 0.24 -8.74
C ASP A 296 -17.39 0.33 -9.19
N TYR A 297 -16.59 -0.67 -8.80
CA TYR A 297 -15.18 -0.77 -9.20
C TYR A 297 -14.38 0.50 -8.87
N VAL A 298 -14.35 0.87 -7.59
CA VAL A 298 -13.66 2.09 -7.12
C VAL A 298 -12.45 1.75 -6.25
N THR A 299 -11.40 2.53 -6.37
CA THR A 299 -10.25 2.48 -5.45
C THR A 299 -9.96 3.86 -4.91
N VAL A 300 -9.87 3.95 -3.58
CA VAL A 300 -9.53 5.15 -2.82
C VAL A 300 -8.23 4.87 -2.10
N SER A 301 -7.12 5.45 -2.58
CA SER A 301 -5.79 5.10 -2.10
C SER A 301 -4.91 6.30 -1.76
N TRP A 302 -4.02 6.14 -0.77
CA TRP A 302 -3.00 7.15 -0.47
C TRP A 302 -3.54 8.57 -0.20
N ASN A 303 -4.81 8.73 0.17
CA ASN A 303 -5.36 10.04 0.47
C ASN A 303 -5.10 10.39 1.93
N LYS A 304 -4.91 11.67 2.24
CA LYS A 304 -4.90 12.19 3.61
C LYS A 304 -6.19 12.95 3.88
N VAL A 305 -6.88 12.63 4.96
CA VAL A 305 -8.05 13.38 5.45
C VAL A 305 -7.75 13.86 6.87
N PHE A 306 -7.92 15.16 7.12
CA PHE A 306 -7.68 15.78 8.44
C PHE A 306 -8.60 16.98 8.66
N SER A 307 -8.79 17.38 9.92
CA SER A 307 -9.69 18.48 10.29
C SER A 307 -11.08 18.34 9.65
N HIS A 308 -11.65 17.14 9.74
CA HIS A 308 -12.91 16.79 9.08
C HIS A 308 -13.74 15.81 9.89
N ASN A 309 -15.07 15.89 9.76
CA ASN A 309 -16.00 15.05 10.50
C ASN A 309 -16.39 13.78 9.72
N LYS A 310 -17.14 13.95 8.62
CA LYS A 310 -17.74 12.87 7.83
C LYS A 310 -16.79 12.50 6.68
N THR A 311 -16.00 11.45 6.84
CA THR A 311 -14.93 11.16 5.86
C THR A 311 -15.43 10.42 4.62
N MET A 312 -15.72 9.12 4.69
CA MET A 312 -16.03 8.28 3.53
C MET A 312 -17.33 7.50 3.68
N LEU A 313 -18.38 7.90 2.96
CA LEU A 313 -19.64 7.16 2.92
C LEU A 313 -19.69 6.25 1.69
N LEU A 314 -20.02 4.97 1.91
CA LEU A 314 -20.26 3.98 0.87
C LEU A 314 -21.69 3.47 0.96
N GLY A 315 -22.55 3.92 0.05
CA GLY A 315 -23.99 3.68 0.12
C GLY A 315 -24.71 4.64 1.07
N HIS A 316 -25.57 5.49 0.50
CA HIS A 316 -26.10 6.67 1.21
C HIS A 316 -27.31 6.42 2.10
N ASP A 317 -28.12 5.41 1.79
CA ASP A 317 -29.47 5.22 2.34
C ASP A 317 -29.75 3.73 2.56
N ASP A 318 -30.29 3.38 3.73
CA ASP A 318 -30.70 2.02 4.10
C ASP A 318 -31.85 1.49 3.21
N GLY A 319 -32.64 2.38 2.62
CA GLY A 319 -33.72 2.05 1.68
C GLY A 319 -33.25 1.81 0.24
N ASN A 320 -32.00 2.12 -0.12
CA ASN A 320 -31.53 2.07 -1.51
C ASN A 320 -31.00 0.71 -1.97
N GLY A 321 -31.30 -0.36 -1.23
CA GLY A 321 -30.75 -1.69 -1.52
C GLY A 321 -31.14 -2.27 -2.88
N SER A 322 -32.22 -1.81 -3.52
CA SER A 322 -32.57 -2.28 -4.88
C SER A 322 -31.56 -1.83 -5.94
N GLU A 323 -30.89 -0.70 -5.69
CA GLU A 323 -29.88 -0.12 -6.58
C GLU A 323 -28.46 -0.49 -6.16
N ASP A 324 -28.19 -0.63 -4.85
CA ASP A 324 -26.83 -0.81 -4.34
C ASP A 324 -26.41 -2.28 -4.17
N ARG A 325 -27.34 -3.24 -4.07
CA ARG A 325 -27.00 -4.68 -3.99
C ARG A 325 -26.33 -5.16 -5.28
N GLY A 326 -25.21 -5.87 -5.14
CA GLY A 326 -24.40 -6.34 -6.27
C GLY A 326 -23.45 -5.29 -6.86
N HIS A 327 -23.45 -4.09 -6.29
CA HIS A 327 -22.57 -2.98 -6.65
C HIS A 327 -21.67 -2.57 -5.48
N LEU A 328 -21.18 -1.32 -5.48
CA LEU A 328 -20.41 -0.72 -4.39
C LEU A 328 -19.14 -1.51 -4.02
N ARG A 329 -18.49 -2.13 -5.01
CA ARG A 329 -17.20 -2.79 -4.81
C ARG A 329 -16.10 -1.74 -4.76
N VAL A 330 -15.65 -1.42 -3.55
CA VAL A 330 -14.67 -0.38 -3.29
C VAL A 330 -13.49 -0.89 -2.48
N THR A 331 -12.31 -0.43 -2.84
CA THR A 331 -11.07 -0.68 -2.10
C THR A 331 -10.59 0.61 -1.45
N TYR A 332 -10.28 0.56 -0.17
CA TYR A 332 -9.68 1.64 0.59
C TYR A 332 -8.31 1.18 1.08
N HIS A 333 -7.23 1.77 0.58
CA HIS A 333 -5.90 1.41 1.07
C HIS A 333 -4.91 2.54 1.22
N HIS A 334 -4.04 2.44 2.21
CA HIS A 334 -2.98 3.42 2.44
C HIS A 334 -3.47 4.85 2.66
N ASN A 335 -4.74 5.04 3.04
CA ASN A 335 -5.25 6.36 3.40
C ASN A 335 -4.83 6.70 4.83
N TRP A 336 -4.63 7.99 5.09
CA TRP A 336 -4.36 8.55 6.40
C TRP A 336 -5.58 9.32 6.91
N PHE A 337 -6.18 8.83 8.00
CA PHE A 337 -7.25 9.48 8.73
C PHE A 337 -6.69 10.12 10.00
N ASP A 338 -6.38 11.42 9.92
CA ASP A 338 -5.61 12.17 10.91
C ASP A 338 -6.54 13.04 11.77
N GLY A 339 -6.94 12.52 12.93
CA GLY A 339 -7.78 13.23 13.90
C GLY A 339 -9.21 13.50 13.43
N THR A 340 -9.69 12.77 12.43
CA THR A 340 -11.04 12.90 11.86
C THR A 340 -12.09 12.13 12.67
N THR A 341 -13.36 12.53 12.60
CA THR A 341 -14.40 12.00 13.50
C THR A 341 -14.88 10.60 13.13
N GLN A 342 -15.40 10.38 11.91
CA GLN A 342 -16.17 9.17 11.58
C GLN A 342 -16.20 8.81 10.09
N ARG A 343 -16.78 7.64 9.79
CA ARG A 343 -17.05 7.08 8.45
C ARG A 343 -15.78 6.68 7.68
N HIS A 344 -14.94 5.78 8.21
CA HIS A 344 -13.63 5.48 7.62
C HIS A 344 -13.42 4.05 7.05
N PRO A 345 -14.26 3.50 6.15
CA PRO A 345 -15.55 4.00 5.65
C PRO A 345 -16.75 3.58 6.52
N ARG A 346 -17.91 4.22 6.32
CA ARG A 346 -19.23 3.65 6.68
C ARG A 346 -19.85 3.01 5.44
N VAL A 347 -20.15 1.71 5.51
CA VAL A 347 -20.51 0.90 4.35
C VAL A 347 -21.92 0.35 4.46
N ARG A 348 -22.69 0.45 3.38
CA ARG A 348 -23.96 -0.23 3.13
C ARG A 348 -23.89 -1.06 1.86
N PHE A 349 -24.49 -2.24 1.87
CA PHE A 349 -24.71 -3.18 0.74
C PHE A 349 -23.48 -3.71 -0.02
N GLY A 350 -22.39 -2.95 -0.13
CA GLY A 350 -21.19 -3.38 -0.82
C GLY A 350 -20.64 -4.67 -0.20
N ASN A 351 -20.50 -5.71 -1.03
CA ASN A 351 -19.94 -6.98 -0.62
C ASN A 351 -19.24 -7.68 -1.81
N PRO A 352 -17.91 -7.86 -1.78
CA PRO A 352 -17.00 -7.49 -0.70
C PRO A 352 -16.39 -6.09 -0.87
N VAL A 353 -16.29 -5.35 0.23
CA VAL A 353 -15.51 -4.11 0.37
C VAL A 353 -14.20 -4.43 1.09
N HIS A 354 -13.11 -3.88 0.59
CA HIS A 354 -11.77 -4.19 1.09
C HIS A 354 -11.12 -2.94 1.67
N VAL A 355 -10.76 -2.99 2.95
CA VAL A 355 -10.16 -1.90 3.71
C VAL A 355 -8.83 -2.39 4.28
N PHE A 356 -7.71 -1.99 3.67
CA PHE A 356 -6.40 -2.49 4.09
C PHE A 356 -5.28 -1.46 4.17
N ASN A 357 -4.34 -1.67 5.07
CA ASN A 357 -3.16 -0.82 5.27
C ASN A 357 -3.46 0.68 5.37
N ASN A 358 -4.61 1.07 5.90
CA ASN A 358 -4.89 2.47 6.22
C ASN A 358 -4.37 2.80 7.62
N TYR A 359 -4.05 4.07 7.84
CA TYR A 359 -3.62 4.58 9.15
C TYR A 359 -4.70 5.48 9.76
N TYR A 360 -5.14 5.09 10.95
CA TYR A 360 -6.16 5.77 11.74
C TYR A 360 -5.50 6.32 13.00
N TYR A 361 -5.54 7.64 13.18
CA TYR A 361 -4.89 8.32 14.29
C TYR A 361 -5.84 9.28 14.99
N ASN A 362 -6.03 9.10 16.30
CA ASN A 362 -6.86 9.98 17.14
C ASN A 362 -8.29 10.20 16.59
N ASN A 363 -8.89 9.18 15.97
CA ASN A 363 -10.26 9.28 15.47
C ASN A 363 -11.27 9.21 16.62
N SER A 364 -12.12 10.23 16.75
CA SER A 364 -12.94 10.45 17.95
C SER A 364 -14.30 9.75 17.97
N GLY A 365 -14.85 9.41 16.79
CA GLY A 365 -16.07 8.64 16.64
C GLY A 365 -15.77 7.15 16.48
N TYR A 366 -15.58 6.72 15.23
CA TYR A 366 -15.27 5.33 14.88
C TYR A 366 -14.45 5.24 13.58
N GLY A 367 -13.77 4.11 13.39
CA GLY A 367 -13.07 3.76 12.16
C GLY A 367 -14.03 3.21 11.10
N VAL A 368 -14.04 1.89 10.89
CA VAL A 368 -14.84 1.23 9.85
C VAL A 368 -16.20 0.77 10.39
N ALA A 369 -17.30 1.15 9.74
CA ALA A 369 -18.63 0.63 10.08
C ALA A 369 -19.18 -0.23 8.93
N SER A 370 -19.52 -1.50 9.22
CA SER A 370 -20.23 -2.39 8.29
C SER A 370 -21.71 -2.45 8.64
N THR A 371 -22.54 -1.89 7.78
CA THR A 371 -23.98 -1.75 8.01
C THR A 371 -24.77 -2.35 6.86
N MET A 372 -26.06 -2.58 7.08
CA MET A 372 -26.94 -3.24 6.11
C MET A 372 -26.33 -4.58 5.67
N GLU A 373 -26.62 -5.06 4.47
CA GLU A 373 -26.09 -6.34 3.95
C GLU A 373 -24.62 -6.27 3.49
N ALA A 374 -23.85 -5.27 3.95
CA ALA A 374 -22.46 -5.11 3.56
C ALA A 374 -21.59 -6.29 4.01
N GLY A 375 -20.50 -6.54 3.27
CA GLY A 375 -19.43 -7.44 3.68
C GLY A 375 -18.10 -6.70 3.59
N VAL A 376 -17.48 -6.41 4.73
CA VAL A 376 -16.25 -5.60 4.80
C VAL A 376 -15.09 -6.42 5.38
N LEU A 377 -14.01 -6.53 4.61
CA LEU A 377 -12.74 -7.08 5.08
C LEU A 377 -11.84 -5.94 5.54
N VAL A 378 -11.53 -5.91 6.83
CA VAL A 378 -10.65 -4.93 7.47
C VAL A 378 -9.33 -5.60 7.82
N GLU A 379 -8.29 -5.42 7.00
CA GLU A 379 -7.04 -6.18 7.18
C GLU A 379 -5.75 -5.34 7.11
N GLY A 380 -4.77 -5.66 7.94
CA GLY A 380 -3.46 -5.00 7.87
C GLY A 380 -3.45 -3.52 8.28
N ASN A 381 -4.54 -2.96 8.82
CA ASN A 381 -4.62 -1.53 9.15
C ASN A 381 -3.91 -1.19 10.47
N TYR A 382 -3.52 0.07 10.64
CA TYR A 382 -2.95 0.60 11.88
C TYR A 382 -3.94 1.54 12.55
N PHE A 383 -4.40 1.20 13.76
CA PHE A 383 -5.26 2.04 14.60
C PHE A 383 -4.49 2.54 15.83
N GLU A 384 -4.45 3.86 16.01
CA GLU A 384 -3.77 4.52 17.12
C GLU A 384 -4.71 5.50 17.83
N ASN A 385 -4.95 5.26 19.12
CA ASN A 385 -5.88 6.05 19.93
C ASN A 385 -7.29 6.12 19.33
N VAL A 386 -7.77 5.01 18.77
CA VAL A 386 -9.11 4.89 18.18
C VAL A 386 -9.96 4.00 19.07
N LYS A 387 -10.85 4.61 19.85
CA LYS A 387 -11.68 3.87 20.82
C LYS A 387 -12.53 2.79 20.15
N ASP A 388 -13.01 3.08 18.94
CA ASP A 388 -13.80 2.16 18.13
C ASP A 388 -13.19 2.00 16.73
N PRO A 389 -12.26 1.04 16.54
CA PRO A 389 -11.53 0.91 15.28
C PRO A 389 -12.42 0.36 14.15
N TYR A 390 -13.36 -0.52 14.47
CA TYR A 390 -14.32 -1.07 13.52
C TYR A 390 -15.48 -1.76 14.23
N HIS A 391 -16.67 -1.73 13.65
CA HIS A 391 -17.86 -2.39 14.20
C HIS A 391 -18.91 -2.72 13.13
N ARG A 392 -19.97 -3.43 13.55
CA ARG A 392 -21.17 -3.68 12.74
C ARG A 392 -22.36 -2.86 13.23
N GLY A 393 -23.16 -2.38 12.29
CA GLY A 393 -24.26 -1.43 12.54
C GLY A 393 -23.73 -0.01 12.61
N GLU A 394 -24.59 1.01 12.61
CA GLU A 394 -24.22 2.38 12.98
C GLU A 394 -25.48 3.26 13.00
N GLY A 395 -25.78 3.89 14.14
CA GLY A 395 -27.08 4.55 14.36
C GLY A 395 -28.23 3.55 14.18
N ASP A 396 -29.23 3.91 13.36
CA ASP A 396 -30.38 3.03 13.08
C ASP A 396 -30.09 1.98 12.00
N SER A 397 -28.93 2.04 11.33
CA SER A 397 -28.58 1.07 10.29
C SER A 397 -28.18 -0.27 10.94
N PRO A 398 -28.88 -1.39 10.66
CA PRO A 398 -28.54 -2.70 11.18
C PRO A 398 -27.13 -3.15 10.77
N GLY A 399 -26.58 -4.13 11.49
CA GLY A 399 -25.24 -4.63 11.23
C GLY A 399 -25.12 -5.50 9.99
N GLY A 400 -24.03 -5.30 9.25
CA GLY A 400 -23.61 -6.17 8.17
C GLY A 400 -22.65 -7.27 8.62
N SER A 401 -21.87 -7.76 7.68
CA SER A 401 -20.75 -8.67 7.92
C SER A 401 -19.43 -7.91 7.94
N LEU A 402 -18.58 -8.22 8.91
CA LEU A 402 -17.25 -7.64 9.04
C LEU A 402 -16.27 -8.71 9.50
N VAL A 403 -15.23 -8.94 8.70
CA VAL A 403 -14.08 -9.77 9.07
C VAL A 403 -12.89 -8.85 9.26
N ALA A 404 -12.21 -8.99 10.39
CA ALA A 404 -10.99 -8.25 10.68
C ALA A 404 -9.83 -9.22 10.92
N ARG A 405 -8.65 -8.95 10.33
CA ARG A 405 -7.43 -9.74 10.54
C ARG A 405 -6.18 -8.90 10.41
N ASP A 406 -5.11 -9.30 11.10
CA ASP A 406 -3.79 -8.68 11.00
C ASP A 406 -3.76 -7.15 11.22
N ASN A 407 -4.71 -6.58 11.94
CA ASN A 407 -4.71 -5.14 12.26
C ASN A 407 -3.81 -4.86 13.46
N TYR A 408 -3.01 -3.81 13.37
CA TYR A 408 -2.16 -3.32 14.46
C TYR A 408 -2.91 -2.25 15.26
N LYS A 409 -2.96 -2.41 16.58
CA LYS A 409 -3.76 -1.54 17.46
C LYS A 409 -2.91 -1.03 18.61
N VAL A 410 -2.86 0.29 18.76
CA VAL A 410 -2.22 0.99 19.87
C VAL A 410 -3.28 1.84 20.55
N ASN A 411 -3.50 1.65 21.85
CA ASN A 411 -4.51 2.37 22.65
C ASN A 411 -5.89 2.43 21.97
N SER A 412 -6.28 1.35 21.29
CA SER A 412 -7.50 1.29 20.48
C SER A 412 -8.41 0.17 20.96
N GLY A 413 -9.70 0.26 20.65
CA GLY A 413 -10.69 -0.73 21.04
C GLY A 413 -10.47 -2.13 20.46
N ALA A 414 -11.20 -3.11 20.98
CA ALA A 414 -11.17 -4.47 20.43
C ALA A 414 -11.73 -4.53 19.00
N GLY A 415 -12.75 -3.71 18.71
CA GLY A 415 -13.58 -3.76 17.51
C GLY A 415 -14.63 -4.88 17.58
N ASP A 416 -15.67 -4.77 16.76
CA ASP A 416 -16.73 -5.78 16.60
C ASP A 416 -16.67 -6.42 15.20
N THR A 417 -16.80 -7.75 15.16
CA THR A 417 -16.71 -8.59 13.96
C THR A 417 -17.83 -9.62 13.96
N GLY A 418 -18.22 -10.09 12.78
CA GLY A 418 -19.22 -11.15 12.66
C GLY A 418 -19.67 -11.37 11.22
N GLY A 419 -20.25 -12.54 10.97
CA GLY A 419 -20.68 -12.94 9.63
C GLY A 419 -19.53 -13.41 8.74
N SER A 420 -19.70 -13.28 7.43
CA SER A 420 -18.70 -13.68 6.43
C SER A 420 -18.66 -12.67 5.30
N VAL A 421 -17.49 -12.52 4.67
CA VAL A 421 -17.25 -11.57 3.59
C VAL A 421 -16.89 -12.35 2.33
N ALA A 422 -17.41 -11.95 1.18
CA ALA A 422 -17.06 -12.59 -0.09
C ALA A 422 -15.57 -12.43 -0.40
N SER A 423 -15.01 -13.34 -1.20
CA SER A 423 -13.57 -13.33 -1.52
C SER A 423 -13.15 -12.09 -2.31
N ILE A 424 -11.99 -11.53 -1.98
CA ILE A 424 -11.34 -10.48 -2.77
C ILE A 424 -10.69 -11.11 -4.03
N PRO A 425 -11.09 -10.74 -5.25
CA PRO A 425 -10.68 -11.47 -6.46
C PRO A 425 -9.39 -10.98 -7.10
N TYR A 426 -8.85 -9.84 -6.68
CA TYR A 426 -7.64 -9.25 -7.25
C TYR A 426 -6.41 -9.56 -6.39
N SER A 427 -5.24 -9.54 -7.02
CA SER A 427 -3.96 -9.67 -6.31
C SER A 427 -3.60 -8.37 -5.59
N TYR A 428 -3.03 -8.49 -4.39
CA TYR A 428 -2.50 -7.40 -3.58
C TYR A 428 -1.42 -7.95 -2.64
N THR A 429 -0.65 -7.03 -2.05
CA THR A 429 0.33 -7.35 -1.00
C THR A 429 0.06 -6.44 0.17
N LEU A 430 0.08 -7.02 1.37
CA LEU A 430 0.00 -6.27 2.62
C LEU A 430 1.42 -5.92 3.07
N ASP A 431 1.69 -4.64 3.30
CA ASP A 431 2.69 -4.24 4.29
C ASP A 431 2.39 -4.85 5.65
N SER A 432 3.43 -4.98 6.47
CA SER A 432 3.24 -5.31 7.88
C SER A 432 2.42 -4.22 8.56
N ALA A 433 1.34 -4.60 9.25
CA ALA A 433 0.42 -3.66 9.87
C ALA A 433 1.09 -2.70 10.87
N SER A 434 2.16 -3.12 11.55
CA SER A 434 2.93 -2.25 12.46
C SER A 434 3.76 -1.19 11.72
N SER A 435 4.05 -1.40 10.43
CA SER A 435 4.80 -0.45 9.60
C SER A 435 3.91 0.58 8.90
N VAL A 436 2.61 0.31 8.80
CA VAL A 436 1.62 1.10 8.03
C VAL A 436 1.62 2.56 8.45
N LYS A 437 1.75 2.89 9.74
CA LYS A 437 1.92 4.28 10.19
C LYS A 437 3.06 4.99 9.44
N SER A 438 4.25 4.39 9.40
CA SER A 438 5.41 4.99 8.74
C SER A 438 5.26 5.05 7.22
N VAL A 439 4.68 4.00 6.62
CA VAL A 439 4.45 3.92 5.17
C VAL A 439 3.45 4.99 4.73
N VAL A 440 2.30 5.04 5.40
CA VAL A 440 1.20 5.94 5.06
C VAL A 440 1.57 7.40 5.32
N THR A 441 2.15 7.73 6.48
CA THR A 441 2.57 9.12 6.76
C THR A 441 3.68 9.62 5.83
N GLY A 442 4.48 8.73 5.24
CA GLY A 442 5.50 9.08 4.26
C GLY A 442 5.01 9.24 2.83
N GLY A 443 3.79 8.78 2.50
CA GLY A 443 3.30 8.76 1.13
C GLY A 443 1.91 9.37 0.90
N ALA A 444 1.05 9.41 1.91
CA ALA A 444 -0.34 9.83 1.73
C ALA A 444 -0.50 11.35 1.62
N GLY A 445 -1.44 11.74 0.76
CA GLY A 445 -1.77 13.13 0.47
C GLY A 445 -1.18 13.63 -0.85
N ALA A 446 -1.62 14.84 -1.22
CA ALA A 446 -1.09 15.59 -2.35
C ALA A 446 0.32 16.13 -2.05
N ARG A 447 1.12 16.25 -3.11
CA ARG A 447 2.53 16.66 -3.11
C ARG A 447 2.73 18.04 -3.73
#